data_AF-A0A4Y1RAP0-F1
#
_entry.id   AF-A0A4Y1RAP0-F1
#
_cell.length_a   1.000
_cell.length_b   1.000
_cell.length_c   1.000
_cell.angle_alpha   90.00
_cell.angle_beta   90.00
_cell.angle_gamma   90.00
#
_symmetry.space_group_name_H-M   'P 1'
#
loop_
_entity.id
_entity.type
_entity.pdbx_description
1 polymer ?
#
loop_
_entity_poly.entity_id
_entity_poly.type
_entity_poly.pdbx_seq_one_letter_code
_entity_poly.pdbx_strand_id
1 'polypeptide(L)'
;MQPDSAPALAINATIEKTQRRFANYGKQGLLCGSDGLPHLIVSGDQRHWGEFITPGILFLYIAGWIGWVGRSYLIAIRDDKKPTQKEIIIDVPLATSLVFRGFIWPVAAYRELVNGELIAKDV
;
A
#
# COMPACT_ATOMS: atom_id res chain seq x y z
N MET A 1 -36.59 1.13 -26.40
CA MET A 1 -35.20 0.80 -25.99
C MET A 1 -35.03 -0.70 -26.14
N GLN A 2 -34.09 -1.15 -26.98
CA GLN A 2 -33.83 -2.58 -27.16
C GLN A 2 -33.10 -3.12 -25.91
N PRO A 3 -33.64 -4.16 -25.24
CA PRO A 3 -33.10 -4.68 -23.97
C PRO A 3 -31.68 -5.25 -24.10
N ASP A 4 -31.28 -5.68 -25.30
CA ASP A 4 -29.96 -6.28 -25.56
C ASP A 4 -28.93 -5.30 -26.14
N SER A 5 -29.23 -4.00 -26.11
CA SER A 5 -28.29 -2.98 -26.55
C SER A 5 -27.14 -2.80 -25.53
N ALA A 6 -25.91 -2.58 -26.00
CA ALA A 6 -24.76 -2.28 -25.15
C ALA A 6 -25.01 -1.22 -24.05
N PRO A 7 -25.73 -0.10 -24.30
CA PRO A 7 -26.09 0.84 -23.24
C PRO A 7 -27.04 0.25 -22.18
N ALA A 8 -28.00 -0.60 -22.56
CA ALA A 8 -28.91 -1.24 -21.61
C ALA A 8 -28.17 -2.23 -20.69
N LEU A 9 -27.21 -2.98 -21.24
CA LEU A 9 -26.33 -3.88 -20.46
C LEU A 9 -25.45 -3.11 -19.46
N ALA A 10 -24.89 -1.96 -19.86
CA ALA A 10 -24.09 -1.12 -18.97
C ALA A 10 -24.92 -0.53 -17.82
N ILE A 11 -26.17 -0.15 -18.08
CA ILE A 11 -27.11 0.32 -17.05
C ILE A 11 -27.42 -0.81 -16.06
N ASN A 12 -27.75 -2.01 -16.56
CA ASN A 12 -28.03 -3.16 -15.70
C ASN A 12 -26.83 -3.56 -14.82
N ALA A 13 -25.62 -3.57 -15.39
CA ALA A 13 -24.40 -3.83 -14.63
C ALA A 13 -24.14 -2.75 -13.54
N THR A 14 -24.49 -1.50 -13.82
CA THR A 14 -24.37 -0.41 -12.84
C THR A 14 -25.38 -0.55 -11.71
N ILE A 15 -26.60 -0.98 -12.01
CA ILE A 15 -27.64 -1.28 -11.01
C ILE A 15 -27.15 -2.41 -10.09
N GLU A 16 -26.70 -3.52 -10.66
CA GLU A 16 -26.21 -4.67 -9.88
C GLU A 16 -24.99 -4.30 -9.02
N LYS A 17 -24.01 -3.58 -9.59
CA LYS A 17 -22.84 -3.09 -8.85
C LYS A 17 -23.23 -2.20 -7.68
N THR A 18 -24.24 -1.34 -7.87
CA THR A 18 -24.73 -0.44 -6.83
C THR A 18 -25.42 -1.21 -5.71
N GLN A 19 -26.28 -2.18 -6.04
CA GLN A 19 -26.92 -3.06 -5.07
C GLN A 19 -25.88 -3.85 -4.26
N ARG A 20 -24.88 -4.43 -4.94
CA ARG A 20 -23.77 -5.15 -4.29
C ARG A 20 -22.99 -4.26 -3.34
N ARG A 21 -22.74 -2.99 -3.72
CA ARG A 21 -22.05 -2.02 -2.86
C ARG A 21 -22.80 -1.77 -1.55
N PHE A 22 -24.10 -1.49 -1.60
CA PHE A 22 -24.91 -1.27 -0.40
C PHE A 22 -25.02 -2.53 0.47
N ALA A 23 -25.19 -3.70 -0.15
CA ALA A 23 -25.21 -4.97 0.58
C ALA A 23 -23.88 -5.27 1.30
N ASN A 24 -22.75 -4.92 0.68
CA ASN A 24 -21.43 -5.06 1.29
C ASN A 24 -21.25 -4.10 2.48
N TYR A 25 -21.67 -2.84 2.34
CA TYR A 25 -21.57 -1.87 3.43
C TYR A 25 -22.40 -2.29 4.65
N GLY A 26 -23.62 -2.78 4.44
CA GLY A 26 -24.45 -3.31 5.51
C GLY A 26 -23.84 -4.56 6.17
N LYS A 27 -23.29 -5.49 5.38
CA LYS A 27 -22.64 -6.71 5.90
C LYS A 27 -21.35 -6.42 6.69
N GLN A 28 -20.61 -5.38 6.31
CA GLN A 28 -19.37 -4.97 6.98
C GLN A 28 -19.63 -4.21 8.29
N GLY A 29 -20.89 -3.93 8.63
CA GLY A 29 -21.26 -3.28 9.89
C GLY A 29 -20.89 -1.80 9.96
N LEU A 30 -20.71 -1.14 8.81
CA LEU A 30 -20.39 0.28 8.76
C LEU A 30 -21.50 1.09 9.44
N LEU A 31 -21.12 1.92 10.41
CA LEU A 31 -22.06 2.78 11.11
C LEU A 31 -22.46 3.96 10.22
N CYS A 32 -23.76 4.23 10.12
CA CYS A 32 -24.29 5.36 9.34
C CYS A 32 -24.60 6.56 10.24
N GLY A 33 -24.37 7.76 9.72
CA GLY A 33 -24.81 9.02 10.34
C GLY A 33 -26.32 9.26 10.18
N SER A 34 -26.80 10.39 10.69
CA SER A 34 -28.19 10.84 10.50
C SER A 34 -28.55 11.14 9.05
N ASP A 35 -27.55 11.29 8.19
CA ASP A 35 -27.65 11.42 6.74
C ASP A 35 -27.79 10.07 6.01
N GLY A 36 -27.66 8.95 6.73
CA GLY A 36 -27.69 7.61 6.17
C GLY A 36 -26.41 7.20 5.44
N LEU A 37 -25.32 7.95 5.58
CA LEU A 37 -24.05 7.66 4.93
C LEU A 37 -23.07 6.97 5.91
N PRO A 38 -22.25 6.01 5.42
CA PRO A 38 -21.24 5.34 6.25
C PRO A 38 -20.20 6.32 6.79
N HIS A 39 -20.01 6.34 8.11
CA HIS A 39 -18.94 7.06 8.80
C HIS A 39 -17.93 6.05 9.35
N LEU A 40 -16.64 6.29 9.10
CA LEU A 40 -15.57 5.40 9.56
C LEU A 40 -15.19 5.75 11.01
N ILE A 41 -15.09 4.73 11.87
CA ILE A 41 -14.65 4.85 13.26
C ILE A 41 -13.18 4.46 13.36
N VAL A 42 -12.32 5.47 13.49
CA VAL A 42 -10.86 5.30 13.55
C VAL A 42 -10.30 5.21 14.98
N SER A 43 -11.16 5.07 15.99
CA SER A 43 -10.78 5.08 17.42
C SER A 43 -9.98 3.85 17.90
N GLY A 44 -9.83 2.82 17.06
CA GLY A 44 -9.15 1.57 17.43
C GLY A 44 -10.03 0.53 18.11
N ASP A 45 -11.36 0.65 18.01
CA ASP A 45 -12.30 -0.40 18.43
C ASP A 45 -12.19 -1.63 17.53
N GLN A 46 -12.06 -2.82 18.12
CA GLN A 46 -11.85 -4.10 17.41
C GLN A 46 -12.92 -4.39 16.35
N ARG A 47 -14.15 -3.92 16.55
CA ARG A 47 -15.25 -4.10 15.59
C ARG A 47 -15.07 -3.30 14.30
N HIS A 48 -14.26 -2.24 14.34
CA HIS A 48 -14.02 -1.31 13.23
C HIS A 48 -12.54 -1.31 12.77
N TRP A 49 -11.72 -2.28 13.20
CA TRP A 49 -10.31 -2.38 12.77
C TRP A 49 -10.12 -2.50 11.26
N GLY A 50 -11.09 -3.11 10.57
CA GLY A 50 -11.11 -3.23 9.11
C GLY A 50 -11.19 -1.88 8.38
N GLU A 51 -11.63 -0.82 9.06
CA GLU A 51 -11.84 0.50 8.45
C GLU A 51 -10.55 1.34 8.37
N PHE A 52 -9.63 1.15 9.32
CA PHE A 52 -8.41 1.96 9.38
C PHE A 52 -7.15 1.18 9.74
N ILE A 53 -7.17 0.32 10.76
CA ILE A 53 -5.96 -0.38 11.23
C ILE A 53 -5.44 -1.36 10.18
N THR A 54 -6.31 -2.22 9.65
CA THR A 54 -5.93 -3.17 8.60
C THR A 54 -5.40 -2.49 7.33
N PRO A 55 -6.13 -1.53 6.71
CA PRO A 55 -5.62 -0.81 5.54
C PRO A 55 -4.40 0.08 5.88
N GLY A 56 -4.31 0.61 7.09
CA GLY A 56 -3.19 1.43 7.55
C GLY A 56 -1.90 0.62 7.71
N ILE A 57 -1.96 -0.56 8.31
CA ILE A 57 -0.81 -1.49 8.39
C ILE A 57 -0.38 -1.90 6.99
N LEU A 58 -1.34 -2.21 6.10
CA LEU A 58 -1.04 -2.53 4.71
C LEU A 58 -0.33 -1.36 4.00
N PHE A 59 -0.81 -0.14 4.20
CA PHE A 59 -0.19 1.06 3.65
C PHE A 59 1.25 1.23 4.16
N LEU A 60 1.46 1.15 5.48
CA LEU A 60 2.80 1.27 6.07
C LEU A 60 3.73 0.15 5.58
N TYR A 61 3.22 -1.06 5.41
CA TYR A 61 3.99 -2.18 4.87
C TYR A 61 4.46 -1.91 3.44
N ILE A 62 3.58 -1.42 2.57
CA ILE A 62 3.92 -1.10 1.18
C ILE A 62 4.87 0.10 1.12
N ALA A 63 4.58 1.18 1.86
CA ALA A 63 5.41 2.38 1.90
C ALA A 63 6.82 2.07 2.43
N GLY A 64 6.91 1.29 3.52
CA GLY A 64 8.18 0.85 4.07
C GLY A 64 8.95 -0.05 3.12
N TRP A 65 8.28 -0.95 2.39
CA TRP A 65 8.92 -1.77 1.35
C TRP A 65 9.54 -0.89 0.27
N ILE A 66 8.77 0.05 -0.29
CA ILE A 66 9.26 0.97 -1.34
C ILE A 66 10.47 1.76 -0.85
N GLY A 67 10.37 2.38 0.33
CA GLY A 67 11.47 3.14 0.92
C GLY A 67 12.71 2.30 1.20
N TRP A 68 12.52 1.07 1.69
CA TRP A 68 13.61 0.14 2.00
C TRP A 68 14.38 -0.31 0.76
N VAL A 69 13.67 -0.62 -0.32
CA VAL A 69 14.28 -0.99 -1.60
C VAL A 69 15.03 0.19 -2.20
N GLY A 70 14.43 1.40 -2.16
CA GLY A 70 15.09 2.62 -2.60
C GLY A 70 16.39 2.90 -1.83
N ARG A 71 16.34 2.85 -0.49
CA ARG A 71 17.55 2.98 0.35
C ARG A 71 18.59 1.93 0.01
N SER A 72 18.19 0.66 -0.11
CA SER A 72 19.10 -0.45 -0.41
C SER A 72 19.78 -0.28 -1.77
N TYR A 73 19.06 0.22 -2.77
CA TYR A 73 19.60 0.49 -4.11
C TYR A 73 20.65 1.60 -4.06
N LEU A 74 20.33 2.72 -3.41
CA LEU A 74 21.26 3.84 -3.26
C LEU A 74 22.53 3.45 -2.50
N ILE A 75 22.41 2.65 -1.43
CA ILE A 75 23.59 2.14 -0.70
C ILE A 75 24.44 1.24 -1.59
N ALA A 76 23.83 0.37 -2.40
CA ALA A 76 24.55 -0.57 -3.25
C ALA A 76 25.32 0.10 -4.41
N ILE A 77 24.84 1.25 -4.91
CA ILE A 77 25.50 1.98 -6.00
C ILE A 77 26.43 3.10 -5.53
N ARG A 78 26.41 3.46 -4.23
CA ARG A 78 27.17 4.59 -3.67
C ARG A 78 28.69 4.47 -3.91
N ASP A 79 29.22 3.25 -3.85
CA ASP A 79 30.65 2.99 -3.96
C ASP A 79 31.10 2.70 -5.42
N ASP A 80 30.19 2.85 -6.39
CA ASP A 80 30.51 2.70 -7.82
C ASP A 80 31.32 3.90 -8.35
N LYS A 81 32.01 3.71 -9.49
CA LYS A 81 32.82 4.76 -10.12
C LYS A 81 32.00 5.97 -10.58
N LYS A 82 30.70 5.76 -10.88
CA LYS A 82 29.77 6.79 -11.35
C LYS A 82 28.36 6.55 -10.77
N PRO A 83 28.12 6.86 -9.49
CA PRO A 83 26.85 6.58 -8.82
C PRO A 83 25.67 7.29 -9.48
N THR A 84 25.85 8.56 -9.85
CA THR A 84 24.81 9.38 -10.52
C THR A 84 24.39 8.82 -11.88
N GLN A 85 25.25 8.06 -12.56
CA GLN A 85 24.89 7.43 -13.83
C GLN A 85 23.92 6.26 -13.63
N LYS A 86 24.04 5.52 -12.53
CA LYS A 86 23.12 4.42 -12.17
C LYS A 86 21.79 4.90 -11.59
N GLU A 87 21.71 6.16 -11.17
CA GLU A 87 20.44 6.79 -10.78
C GLU A 87 19.60 7.21 -12.00
N ILE A 88 20.27 7.62 -13.10
CA ILE A 88 19.59 7.99 -14.36
C ILE A 88 19.29 6.74 -15.19
N ILE A 89 20.28 5.85 -15.32
CA ILE A 89 20.15 4.58 -16.03
C ILE A 89 20.10 3.47 -14.99
N ILE A 90 18.89 3.09 -14.60
CA ILE A 90 18.66 2.13 -13.53
C ILE A 90 19.25 0.76 -13.91
N ASP A 91 20.10 0.25 -13.02
CA ASP A 91 20.54 -1.14 -13.01
C ASP A 91 19.36 -2.05 -12.60
N VAL A 92 18.54 -2.41 -13.60
CA VAL A 92 17.33 -3.24 -13.44
C VAL A 92 17.63 -4.61 -12.80
N PRO A 93 18.70 -5.34 -13.18
CA PRO A 93 19.07 -6.59 -12.51
C PRO A 93 19.31 -6.41 -11.01
N LEU A 94 20.07 -5.39 -10.61
CA LEU A 94 20.32 -5.08 -9.21
C LEU A 94 19.03 -4.69 -8.48
N ALA A 95 18.24 -3.77 -9.06
CA ALA A 95 16.97 -3.32 -8.49
C ALA A 95 16.01 -4.50 -8.24
N THR A 96 15.85 -5.39 -9.22
CA THR A 96 14.99 -6.58 -9.10
C THR A 96 15.40 -7.48 -7.95
N SER A 97 16.72 -7.70 -7.78
CA SER A 97 17.24 -8.49 -6.66
C SER A 97 16.94 -7.87 -5.30
N LEU A 98 16.95 -6.54 -5.20
CA LEU A 98 16.67 -5.79 -3.97
C LEU A 98 15.17 -5.71 -3.66
N VAL A 99 14.30 -5.65 -4.69
CA VAL A 99 12.84 -5.69 -4.50
C VAL A 99 12.42 -6.90 -3.68
N PHE A 100 12.93 -8.08 -3.99
CA PHE A 100 12.60 -9.31 -3.25
C PHE A 100 13.11 -9.29 -1.80
N ARG A 101 14.25 -8.64 -1.53
CA ARG A 101 14.77 -8.48 -0.16
C ARG A 101 13.91 -7.51 0.67
N GLY A 102 13.23 -6.57 0.01
CA GLY A 102 12.32 -5.64 0.67
C GLY A 102 11.06 -6.27 1.29
N PHE A 103 10.72 -7.53 0.97
CA PHE A 103 9.58 -8.19 1.62
C PHE A 103 9.79 -8.35 3.15
N ILE A 104 11.03 -8.60 3.60
CA ILE A 104 11.35 -8.72 5.02
C ILE A 104 11.84 -7.40 5.63
N TRP A 105 11.51 -6.25 5.00
CA TRP A 105 11.99 -4.94 5.44
C TRP A 105 11.73 -4.61 6.91
N PRO A 106 10.61 -4.98 7.58
CA PRO A 106 10.40 -4.59 8.96
C PRO A 106 11.43 -5.22 9.91
N VAL A 107 11.76 -6.49 9.66
CA VAL A 107 12.76 -7.23 10.45
C VAL A 107 14.17 -6.73 10.14
N ALA A 108 14.47 -6.51 8.85
CA ALA A 108 15.76 -5.99 8.42
C ALA A 108 16.03 -4.57 8.98
N ALA A 109 15.04 -3.67 8.90
CA ALA A 109 15.11 -2.33 9.44
C ALA A 109 15.29 -2.31 10.96
N TYR A 110 14.54 -3.16 11.68
CA TYR A 110 14.69 -3.29 13.13
C TYR A 110 16.09 -3.80 13.51
N ARG A 111 16.62 -4.79 12.78
CA ARG A 111 17.97 -5.31 13.00
C ARG A 111 19.04 -4.25 12.72
N GLU A 112 18.95 -3.54 11.60
CA GLU A 112 19.87 -2.44 11.27
C GLU A 112 19.79 -1.27 12.27
N LEU A 113 18.60 -1.01 12.83
CA LEU A 113 18.43 -0.01 13.89
C LEU A 113 19.19 -0.42 15.16
N VAL A 114 19.01 -1.66 15.63
CA VAL A 114 19.68 -2.18 16.83
C VAL A 114 21.20 -2.28 16.62
N ASN A 115 21.64 -2.62 15.40
CA ASN A 115 23.06 -2.71 15.04
C ASN A 115 23.72 -1.35 14.80
N GLY A 116 22.95 -0.26 14.69
CA GLY A 116 23.48 1.08 14.39
C GLY A 116 23.96 1.26 12.95
N GLU A 117 23.39 0.49 12.00
CA GLU A 117 23.64 0.61 10.55
C GLU A 117 22.55 1.44 9.85
N LEU A 118 21.40 1.63 10.50
CA LEU A 118 20.29 2.41 9.96
C LEU A 118 20.55 3.92 9.99
N ILE A 119 21.20 4.40 11.05
CA ILE A 119 21.44 5.82 11.33
C ILE A 119 22.92 6.12 11.05
N ALA A 120 23.20 7.19 10.32
CA ALA A 120 24.58 7.64 10.11
C ALA A 120 25.21 8.02 11.46
N LYS A 121 26.45 7.55 11.70
CA LYS A 121 27.23 7.94 12.88
C LYS A 121 27.76 9.35 12.65
N ASP A 122 27.40 10.26 13.55
CA ASP A 122 27.72 11.70 13.55
C ASP A 122 27.21 12.48 12.32
N VAL A 123 25.92 12.85 12.42
CA VAL A 123 25.46 14.23 12.16
C VAL A 123 25.56 15.00 13.47
#